data_AF-A0A3P3FHH4-F1
#
_entry.id   AF-A0A3P3FHH4-F1
#
_cell.length_a   1.000
_cell.length_b   1.000
_cell.length_c   1.000
_cell.angle_alpha   90.00
_cell.angle_beta   90.00
_cell.angle_gamma   90.00
#
_symmetry.space_group_name_H-M   'P 1'
#
loop_
_entity.id
_entity.type
_entity.pdbx_description
1 polymer ?
#
loop_
_entity_poly.entity_id
_entity_poly.type
_entity_poly.pdbx_seq_one_letter_code
_entity_poly.pdbx_strand_id
1 'polypeptide(L)'
;MPDTGGRRKRGSEWKLGNAHEVGQLVCVQCGLCNVKRWYQPGDLKEIFGDIEAELVGGKMSCERCGKNDCLRAETQSPTARERQGIRVRRLAEIRMVRRVVWRDED
;
A
#
# COMPACT_ATOMS: atom_id res chain seq x y z
N MET A 1 29.26 -4.07 6.58
CA MET A 1 27.79 -4.06 6.80
C MET A 1 27.28 -2.74 6.24
N PRO A 2 26.37 -2.66 5.24
CA PRO A 2 25.83 -1.36 4.88
C PRO A 2 24.58 -1.07 5.72
N ASP A 3 24.74 -0.02 6.51
CA ASP A 3 23.71 0.75 7.20
C ASP A 3 22.52 1.02 6.25
N THR A 4 21.35 0.42 6.54
CA THR A 4 20.12 0.64 5.74
C THR A 4 19.27 1.80 6.28
N GLY A 5 19.82 2.60 7.19
CA GLY A 5 19.19 3.81 7.75
C GLY A 5 19.45 5.06 6.90
N GLY A 6 19.24 4.99 5.59
CA GLY A 6 19.42 6.13 4.70
C GLY A 6 18.48 7.29 5.05
N ARG A 7 19.03 8.39 5.58
CA ARG A 7 18.33 9.65 5.84
C ARG A 7 17.63 10.13 4.58
N ARG A 8 16.29 10.30 4.64
CA ARG A 8 15.44 10.75 3.52
C ARG A 8 16.05 12.01 2.87
N LYS A 9 16.27 11.99 1.55
CA LYS A 9 16.55 13.21 0.79
C LYS A 9 15.32 14.11 0.87
N ARG A 10 15.45 15.23 1.58
CA ARG A 10 14.39 16.23 1.74
C ARG A 10 14.06 16.79 0.34
N GLY A 11 12.88 16.50 -0.20
CA GLY A 11 12.40 17.06 -1.47
C GLY A 11 12.21 16.08 -2.64
N SER A 12 12.43 14.77 -2.47
CA SER A 12 12.03 13.77 -3.46
C SER A 12 10.79 13.03 -2.95
N GLU A 13 9.64 13.22 -3.58
CA GLU A 13 8.43 12.42 -3.33
C GLU A 13 8.80 10.93 -3.50
N TRP A 14 8.85 10.15 -2.41
CA TRP A 14 9.21 8.74 -2.48
C TRP A 14 7.99 7.92 -2.87
N LYS A 15 7.85 7.64 -4.17
CA LYS A 15 6.64 7.03 -4.73
C LYS A 15 6.73 5.51 -4.80
N LEU A 16 5.59 4.89 -5.07
CA LEU A 16 5.46 3.43 -5.21
C LEU A 16 6.40 2.86 -6.29
N GLY A 17 6.64 3.60 -7.38
CA GLY A 17 7.60 3.23 -8.41
C GLY A 17 9.02 3.05 -7.84
N ASN A 18 9.53 4.06 -7.14
CA ASN A 18 10.86 4.01 -6.54
C ASN A 18 10.97 2.87 -5.53
N ALA A 19 9.96 2.69 -4.68
CA ALA A 19 9.91 1.61 -3.70
C ALA A 19 9.93 0.22 -4.37
N HIS A 20 9.25 0.06 -5.50
CA HIS A 20 9.27 -1.18 -6.27
C HIS A 20 10.67 -1.49 -6.80
N GLU A 21 11.33 -0.50 -7.41
CA GLU A 21 12.65 -0.65 -8.03
C GLU A 21 13.73 -1.08 -7.01
N VAL A 22 13.69 -0.54 -5.79
CA VAL A 22 14.63 -0.93 -4.73
C VAL A 22 14.24 -2.21 -3.99
N GLY A 23 13.12 -2.84 -4.38
CA GLY A 23 12.63 -4.07 -3.77
C GLY A 23 12.07 -3.90 -2.35
N GLN A 24 11.57 -2.71 -2.01
CA GLN A 24 10.83 -2.47 -0.77
C GLN A 24 9.43 -3.08 -0.80
N LEU A 25 8.83 -3.20 0.37
CA LEU A 25 7.42 -3.57 0.52
C LEU A 25 6.63 -2.42 1.15
N VAL A 26 5.35 -2.34 0.84
CA VAL A 26 4.43 -1.44 1.53
C VAL A 26 3.75 -2.22 2.64
N CYS A 27 3.95 -1.77 3.88
CA CYS A 27 3.19 -2.22 5.03
C CYS A 27 1.98 -1.31 5.22
N VAL A 28 0.78 -1.90 5.26
CA VAL A 28 -0.45 -1.21 5.64
C VAL A 28 -0.94 -1.78 6.97
N GLN A 29 -1.11 -0.90 7.95
CA GLN A 29 -1.57 -1.24 9.29
C GLN A 29 -2.82 -0.45 9.64
N CYS A 30 -3.84 -1.14 10.15
CA CYS A 30 -5.00 -0.48 10.73
C CYS A 30 -4.70 -0.16 12.21
N GLY A 31 -4.71 1.13 12.58
CA GLY A 31 -4.50 1.57 13.96
C GLY A 31 -5.59 1.14 14.94
N LEU A 32 -6.79 0.78 14.46
CA LEU A 32 -7.88 0.28 15.31
C LEU A 32 -7.81 -1.24 15.51
N CYS A 33 -7.69 -2.00 14.41
CA CYS A 33 -7.72 -3.46 14.47
C CYS A 33 -6.35 -4.10 14.71
N ASN A 34 -5.28 -3.30 14.64
CA ASN A 34 -3.88 -3.70 14.69
C ASN A 34 -3.49 -4.79 13.66
N VAL A 35 -4.25 -4.91 12.57
CA VAL A 35 -3.96 -5.85 11.50
C VAL A 35 -2.92 -5.26 10.57
N LYS A 36 -1.83 -6.00 10.34
CA LYS A 36 -0.71 -5.62 9.45
C LYS A 36 -0.77 -6.44 8.17
N ARG A 37 -0.65 -5.78 7.02
CA ARG A 37 -0.62 -6.43 5.70
C ARG A 37 0.52 -5.88 4.88
N TRP A 38 1.10 -6.74 4.07
CA TRP A 38 2.24 -6.42 3.23
C TRP A 38 1.84 -6.53 1.77
N TYR A 39 2.21 -5.54 0.98
CA TYR A 39 1.89 -5.46 -0.44
C TYR A 39 3.14 -5.17 -1.25
N GLN A 40 3.14 -5.66 -2.48
CA GLN A 40 4.12 -5.25 -3.47
C GLN A 40 3.82 -3.80 -3.93
N PRO A 41 4.79 -2.88 -3.94
CA PRO A 41 4.54 -1.52 -4.40
C PRO A 41 4.10 -1.45 -5.88
N GLY A 42 4.60 -2.34 -6.74
CA GLY A 42 4.19 -2.43 -8.14
C GLY A 42 2.70 -2.73 -8.32
N ASP A 43 2.16 -3.65 -7.51
CA ASP A 43 0.73 -4.00 -7.53
C ASP A 43 -0.12 -2.81 -7.09
N LEU A 44 0.31 -2.07 -6.04
CA LEU A 44 -0.39 -0.87 -5.58
C LEU A 44 -0.32 0.25 -6.61
N LYS A 45 0.79 0.37 -7.34
CA LYS A 45 0.97 1.35 -8.42
C LYS A 45 0.02 1.07 -9.58
N GLU A 46 -0.23 -0.18 -9.91
CA GLU A 46 -1.21 -0.56 -10.93
C GLU A 46 -2.64 -0.12 -10.56
N ILE A 47 -3.00 -0.19 -9.28
CA ILE A 47 -4.34 0.17 -8.79
C ILE A 47 -4.51 1.68 -8.59
N PHE A 48 -3.53 2.34 -7.98
CA PHE A 48 -3.66 3.71 -7.48
C PHE A 48 -2.86 4.76 -8.24
N GLY A 49 -2.02 4.33 -9.19
CA GLY A 49 -1.02 5.15 -9.85
C GLY A 49 0.28 5.28 -9.03
N ASP A 50 1.24 6.03 -9.57
CA ASP A 50 2.53 6.26 -8.92
C ASP A 50 2.41 7.38 -7.87
N ILE A 51 1.88 7.03 -6.70
CA ILE A 51 1.65 7.93 -5.56
C ILE A 51 2.65 7.65 -4.44
N GLU A 52 2.71 8.54 -3.44
CA GLU A 52 3.45 8.29 -2.20
C GLU A 52 2.78 7.18 -1.39
N ALA A 53 3.59 6.34 -0.73
CA ALA A 53 3.07 5.20 0.04
C ALA A 53 2.13 5.62 1.19
N GLU A 54 2.38 6.78 1.80
CA GLU A 54 1.55 7.32 2.90
C GLU A 54 0.11 7.61 2.45
N LEU A 55 -0.10 7.93 1.16
CA LEU A 55 -1.42 8.20 0.58
C LEU A 55 -2.23 6.92 0.29
N VAL A 56 -1.58 5.75 0.27
CA VAL A 56 -2.25 4.47 0.01
C VAL A 56 -3.28 4.16 1.09
N GLY A 57 -2.99 4.50 2.36
CA GLY A 57 -3.89 4.22 3.49
C GLY A 57 -5.30 4.79 3.30
N GLY A 58 -5.39 6.04 2.83
CA GLY A 58 -6.68 6.71 2.60
C GLY A 58 -7.47 6.17 1.40
N LYS A 59 -6.80 5.49 0.45
CA LYS A 59 -7.43 4.86 -0.72
C LYS A 59 -7.84 3.39 -0.47
N MET A 60 -7.48 2.83 0.68
CA MET A 60 -7.78 1.46 1.06
C MET A 60 -8.77 1.41 2.22
N SER A 61 -9.42 0.26 2.41
CA SER A 61 -10.27 -0.01 3.57
C SER A 61 -9.73 -1.21 4.33
N CYS A 62 -9.85 -1.18 5.66
CA CYS A 62 -9.49 -2.32 6.49
C CYS A 62 -10.47 -3.47 6.23
N GLU A 63 -9.98 -4.66 5.88
CA GLU A 63 -10.84 -5.83 5.66
C GLU A 63 -11.63 -6.29 6.90
N ARG A 64 -11.20 -5.88 8.10
CA ARG A 64 -11.88 -6.27 9.35
C ARG A 64 -12.96 -5.29 9.76
N CYS A 65 -12.70 -3.98 9.70
CA CYS A 65 -13.63 -2.94 10.18
C CYS A 65 -14.21 -2.05 9.08
N GLY A 66 -13.78 -2.19 7.83
CA GLY A 66 -14.24 -1.40 6.68
C GLY A 66 -13.77 0.06 6.65
N LYS A 67 -13.22 0.59 7.75
CA LYS A 67 -12.78 1.99 7.86
C LYS A 67 -11.46 2.23 7.12
N ASN A 68 -11.27 3.45 6.61
CA ASN A 68 -10.04 3.92 5.96
C ASN A 68 -9.26 4.93 6.83
N ASP A 69 -9.93 5.70 7.69
CA ASP A 69 -9.34 6.80 8.48
C ASP A 69 -8.18 6.39 9.39
N CYS A 70 -8.14 5.10 9.76
CA CYS A 70 -7.14 4.57 10.66
C CYS A 70 -6.10 3.70 9.96
N LEU A 71 -6.07 3.67 8.62
CA LEU A 71 -5.02 2.95 7.89
C LEU A 71 -3.79 3.84 7.73
N ARG A 72 -2.66 3.32 8.17
CA ARG A 72 -1.34 3.90 7.92
C ARG A 72 -0.58 3.00 6.98
N ALA A 73 0.07 3.60 5.99
CA ALA A 73 0.83 2.90 4.98
C ALA A 73 2.25 3.46 4.93
N GLU A 74 3.25 2.58 4.90
CA GLU A 74 4.66 2.96 4.93
C GLU A 74 5.51 1.98 4.12
N THR A 75 6.57 2.48 3.49
CA THR A 75 7.57 1.65 2.84
C THR A 75 8.56 1.12 3.86
N GLN A 76 8.80 -0.19 3.83
CA GLN A 76 9.80 -0.83 4.69
C GLN A 76 10.74 -1.68 3.83
N SER A 77 11.98 -1.78 4.30
CA SER A 77 13.03 -2.63 3.70
C SER A 77 13.30 -3.80 4.64
N PRO A 78 12.41 -4.82 4.71
CA PRO A 78 12.60 -5.94 5.61
C PRO A 78 13.86 -6.71 5.25
N THR A 79 14.60 -7.14 6.28
CA THR A 79 15.77 -8.00 6.15
C THR A 79 15.39 -9.34 5.53
N ALA A 80 16.38 -10.07 5.00
CA ALA A 80 16.14 -11.40 4.41
C ALA A 80 15.44 -12.36 5.38
N ARG A 81 15.77 -12.30 6.68
CA ARG A 81 15.13 -13.11 7.73
C ARG A 81 13.67 -12.71 7.94
N GLU A 82 13.37 -11.42 8.02
CA GLU A 82 11.99 -10.94 8.19
C GLU A 82 11.14 -11.28 6.96
N ARG A 83 11.71 -11.18 5.75
CA ARG A 83 11.02 -11.53 4.50
C ARG A 83 10.52 -12.97 4.48
N GLN A 84 11.22 -13.92 5.10
CA GLN A 84 10.76 -15.31 5.19
C GLN A 84 9.45 -15.45 5.98
N GLY A 85 9.21 -14.57 6.96
CA GLY A 85 7.98 -14.56 7.77
C GLY A 85 6.87 -13.67 7.21
N ILE A 86 7.17 -12.85 6.20
CA ILE A 86 6.22 -11.90 5.62
C ILE A 86 5.39 -12.57 4.52
N ARG A 87 4.07 -12.59 4.70
CA ARG A 87 3.13 -12.95 3.64
C ARG A 87 2.77 -11.71 2.84
N VAL A 88 3.34 -11.59 1.64
CA VAL A 88 3.02 -10.49 0.70
C VAL A 88 1.73 -10.83 -0.04
N ARG A 89 0.74 -9.93 0.05
CA ARG A 89 -0.48 -10.00 -0.74
C ARG A 89 -0.21 -9.43 -2.13
N ARG A 90 -0.58 -10.21 -3.14
CA ARG A 90 -0.41 -9.87 -4.55
C ARG A 90 -1.74 -9.51 -5.19
N LEU A 91 -1.70 -8.58 -6.13
CA LEU A 91 -2.81 -8.32 -7.04
C LEU A 91 -2.98 -9.52 -7.98
N ALA A 92 -4.16 -10.11 -7.97
CA ALA A 92 -4.49 -11.28 -8.79
C ALA A 92 -5.17 -10.87 -10.10
N GLU A 93 -6.14 -9.96 -10.03
CA GLU A 93 -6.85 -9.40 -11.18
C GLU A 93 -7.62 -8.14 -10.76
N ILE A 94 -7.92 -7.27 -11.73
CA ILE A 94 -8.83 -6.13 -11.58
C ILE A 94 -10.09 -6.41 -12.38
N ARG A 95 -11.23 -6.57 -11.70
CA ARG A 95 -12.54 -6.78 -12.34
C ARG A 95 -13.31 -5.47 -12.42
N MET A 96 -13.69 -5.06 -13.64
CA MET A 96 -14.62 -3.95 -13.85
C MET A 96 -16.07 -4.43 -13.72
N VAL A 97 -16.88 -3.74 -12.92
CA VAL A 97 -18.30 -4.08 -12.71
C VAL A 97 -19.18 -3.03 -13.35
N ARG A 98 -20.03 -3.44 -14.30
CA ARG A 98 -21.09 -2.58 -14.85
C ARG A 98 -22.19 -2.37 -13.79
N ARG A 99 -22.56 -1.13 -13.51
CA ARG A 99 -23.69 -0.78 -12.62
C ARG A 99 -24.70 0.09 -13.35
N VAL A 100 -25.97 -0.27 -13.27
CA VAL A 100 -27.09 0.54 -13.77
C VAL A 100 -27.45 1.57 -12.71
N VAL A 101 -27.56 2.84 -13.11
CA VAL A 101 -27.95 3.96 -12.25
C VAL A 101 -29.22 4.55 -12.82
N TRP A 102 -30.28 4.57 -12.01
CA TRP A 102 -31.55 5.18 -12.38
C TRP A 102 -31.59 6.63 -11.88
N ARG A 103 -32.22 7.50 -12.64
CA ARG A 103 -32.57 8.87 -12.24
C ARG A 103 -34.09 8.96 -12.30
N ASP A 104 -34.70 9.45 -11.24
CA ASP A 104 -36.12 9.83 -11.22
C ASP A 104 -36.28 11.23 -11.88
N GLU A 105 -37.35 11.42 -12.66
CA GLU A 105 -37.74 12.72 -13.22
C GLU A 105 -38.74 13.41 -12.27
N ASP A 106 -38.54 14.71 -12.03
CA ASP A 106 -39.50 15.62 -11.35
C ASP A 106 -40.40 16.30 -12.38
#